data_AF-A0A2X3DJG2-F1
#
_entry.id   AF-A0A2X3DJG2-F1
#
_cell.length_a   1.000
_cell.length_b   1.000
_cell.length_c   1.000
_cell.angle_alpha   90.00
_cell.angle_beta   90.00
_cell.angle_gamma   90.00
#
_symmetry.space_group_name_H-M   'P 1'
#
loop_
_entity.id
_entity.type
_entity.pdbx_description
1 polymer ?
#
loop_
_entity_poly.entity_id
_entity_poly.type
_entity_poly.pdbx_seq_one_letter_code
_entity_poly.pdbx_strand_id
1 'polypeptide(L)'
;MADFHRNLLKGGIYLYPSTASHPEGKLRLLYECNPMAFLAEQAGGKASDGKERILDIIPESLHQRRSFFVGNNHMVEDVENFIKAFPDA
;
A
#
# COMPACT_ATOMS: atom_id res chain seq x y z
N MET A 1 0.45 12.17 0.30
CA MET A 1 -0.70 12.97 -0.18
C MET A 1 -0.52 13.51 -1.59
N ALA A 2 0.51 14.31 -1.88
CA ALA A 2 0.69 14.89 -3.23
C ALA A 2 0.86 13.83 -4.34
N ASP A 3 1.68 12.80 -4.11
CA ASP A 3 1.88 11.72 -5.08
C ASP A 3 0.62 10.88 -5.33
N PHE A 4 -0.08 10.52 -4.26
CA PHE A 4 -1.35 9.80 -4.37
C PHE A 4 -2.38 10.59 -5.18
N HIS A 5 -2.53 11.89 -4.90
CA HIS A 5 -3.47 12.75 -5.64
C HIS A 5 -3.15 12.83 -7.14
N ARG A 6 -1.87 12.97 -7.50
CA ARG A 6 -1.44 12.96 -8.90
C ARG A 6 -1.76 11.63 -9.58
N ASN A 7 -1.43 10.51 -8.93
CA ASN A 7 -1.68 9.18 -9.46
C ASN A 7 -3.18 8.88 -9.61
N LEU A 8 -4.02 9.40 -8.71
CA LEU A 8 -5.48 9.30 -8.82
C LEU A 8 -6.02 9.98 -10.08
N LEU A 9 -5.44 11.13 -10.47
CA LEU A 9 -5.88 11.89 -11.65
C LEU A 9 -5.29 11.42 -12.97
N LYS A 10 -4.05 10.90 -12.94
CA LYS A 10 -3.27 10.59 -14.17
C LYS A 10 -3.01 9.09 -14.36
N GLY A 11 -3.43 8.27 -13.42
CA GLY A 11 -2.98 6.89 -13.30
C GLY A 11 -1.57 6.82 -12.72
N GLY A 12 -1.25 5.66 -12.16
CA GLY A 12 0.06 5.35 -11.60
C GLY A 12 -0.03 4.55 -10.31
N ILE A 13 1.13 4.30 -9.72
CA ILE A 13 1.29 3.60 -8.45
C ILE A 13 2.21 4.39 -7.52
N TYR A 14 1.86 4.39 -6.24
CA TYR A 14 2.70 4.87 -5.16
C TYR A 14 3.19 3.66 -4.36
N LEU A 15 4.50 3.60 -4.10
CA LEU A 15 5.15 2.50 -3.39
C LEU A 15 5.88 3.03 -2.16
N TYR A 16 5.67 2.38 -1.02
CA TYR A 16 6.44 2.59 0.20
C TYR A 16 6.71 1.25 0.89
N PRO A 17 7.68 0.46 0.40
CA PRO A 17 8.01 -0.84 0.98
C PRO A 17 8.67 -0.71 2.36
N SER A 18 8.85 -1.85 3.01
CA SER A 18 9.77 -1.97 4.15
C SER A 18 11.21 -1.66 3.73
N THR A 19 12.00 -1.22 4.70
CA THR A 19 13.45 -1.01 4.53
C THR A 19 14.16 -1.50 5.79
N ALA A 20 15.49 -1.60 5.77
CA ALA A 20 16.25 -2.01 6.96
C ALA A 20 15.98 -1.14 8.21
N SER A 21 15.73 0.16 8.02
CA SER A 21 15.38 1.08 9.11
C SER A 21 13.92 0.98 9.56
N HIS A 22 13.07 0.36 8.73
CA HIS A 22 11.62 0.28 8.91
C HIS A 22 11.13 -1.10 8.41
N PRO A 23 11.36 -2.18 9.18
CA PRO A 23 11.11 -3.55 8.72
C PRO A 23 9.63 -3.83 8.40
N GLU A 24 8.71 -3.13 9.07
CA GLU A 24 7.26 -3.22 8.80
C GLU A 24 6.75 -2.11 7.87
N GLY A 25 7.63 -1.40 7.17
CA GLY A 25 7.27 -0.17 6.46
C GLY A 25 7.23 1.05 7.38
N LYS A 26 7.00 2.22 6.78
CA LYS A 26 7.09 3.50 7.49
C LYS A 26 5.74 4.15 7.76
N LEU A 27 4.78 3.95 6.87
CA LEU A 27 3.47 4.58 6.94
C LEU A 27 2.61 3.90 8.00
N ARG A 28 1.75 4.67 8.65
CA ARG A 28 0.90 4.13 9.72
C ARG A 28 -0.41 3.64 9.15
N LEU A 29 -0.77 2.43 9.57
CA LEU A 29 -1.94 1.72 9.07
C LEU A 29 -3.21 2.57 9.23
N LEU A 30 -3.46 3.07 10.44
CA LEU A 30 -4.73 3.70 10.78
C LEU A 30 -4.97 5.07 10.14
N TYR A 31 -3.93 5.91 10.06
CA TYR A 31 -4.08 7.33 9.70
C TYR A 31 -3.27 7.75 8.46
N GLU A 32 -2.61 6.81 7.79
CA GLU A 32 -2.03 7.03 6.47
C GLU A 32 -2.57 5.98 5.48
N CYS A 33 -2.38 4.70 5.75
CA CYS A 33 -2.71 3.63 4.81
C CYS A 33 -4.22 3.45 4.61
N ASN A 34 -4.98 3.23 5.68
CA ASN A 34 -6.44 3.00 5.62
C ASN A 34 -7.21 4.13 4.93
N PRO A 35 -7.01 5.43 5.26
CA PRO A 35 -7.74 6.49 4.56
C PRO A 35 -7.38 6.58 3.07
N MET A 36 -6.11 6.41 2.69
CA MET A 36 -5.72 6.39 1.27
C MET A 36 -6.23 5.15 0.54
N ALA A 37 -6.22 3.99 1.19
CA ALA A 37 -6.73 2.73 0.65
C ALA A 37 -8.23 2.83 0.37
N PHE A 38 -9.00 3.37 1.31
CA PHE A 38 -10.44 3.59 1.12
C PHE A 38 -10.71 4.49 -0.09
N LEU A 39 -10.00 5.62 -0.22
CA LEU A 39 -10.14 6.51 -1.38
C LEU A 39 -9.74 5.81 -2.70
N ALA A 40 -8.65 5.04 -2.69
CA ALA A 40 -8.18 4.34 -3.88
C ALA A 40 -9.20 3.31 -4.36
N GLU A 41 -9.74 2.49 -3.45
CA GLU A 41 -10.74 1.47 -3.79
C GLU A 41 -12.05 2.09 -4.28
N GLN A 42 -12.51 3.19 -3.68
CA GLN A 42 -13.69 3.92 -4.17
C GLN A 42 -13.47 4.53 -5.56
N ALA A 43 -12.22 4.78 -5.96
CA ALA A 43 -11.85 5.22 -7.30
C ALA A 43 -11.61 4.06 -8.29
N GLY A 44 -11.86 2.81 -7.88
CA GLY A 44 -11.63 1.61 -8.70
C GLY A 44 -10.16 1.16 -8.75
N GLY A 45 -9.30 1.73 -7.91
CA GLY A 45 -7.92 1.31 -7.69
C GLY A 45 -7.78 0.23 -6.62
N LYS A 46 -6.53 -0.15 -6.32
CA LYS A 46 -6.18 -1.18 -5.34
C LYS A 46 -5.17 -0.62 -4.34
N ALA A 47 -5.27 -1.09 -3.09
CA ALA A 47 -4.32 -0.80 -2.03
C ALA A 47 -3.95 -2.07 -1.27
N SER A 48 -2.66 -2.36 -1.18
CA SER A 48 -2.10 -3.60 -0.65
C SER A 48 -0.86 -3.31 0.19
N ASP A 49 -0.55 -4.17 1.16
CA ASP A 49 0.75 -4.16 1.83
C ASP A 49 1.82 -4.95 1.07
N GLY A 50 1.44 -5.48 -0.11
CA GLY A 50 2.24 -6.34 -0.97
C GLY A 50 1.84 -7.81 -0.90
N LYS A 51 0.98 -8.18 0.05
CA LYS A 51 0.50 -9.56 0.26
C LYS A 51 -1.00 -9.62 0.53
N GLU A 52 -1.54 -8.71 1.32
CA GLU A 52 -2.95 -8.64 1.70
C GLU A 52 -3.55 -7.25 1.51
N ARG A 53 -4.89 -7.21 1.46
CA ARG A 53 -5.65 -5.98 1.26
C ARG A 53 -5.58 -5.10 2.52
N ILE A 54 -5.19 -3.83 2.35
CA ILE A 54 -4.97 -2.91 3.47
C ILE A 54 -6.20 -2.77 4.39
N LEU A 55 -7.40 -2.70 3.81
CA LEU A 55 -8.63 -2.49 4.57
C LEU A 55 -9.10 -3.73 5.36
N ASP A 56 -8.52 -4.91 5.10
CA ASP A 56 -8.85 -6.14 5.81
C ASP A 56 -7.86 -6.44 6.97
N ILE A 57 -6.77 -5.67 7.07
CA ILE A 57 -5.78 -5.82 8.15
C ILE A 57 -6.43 -5.40 9.48
N ILE A 58 -6.51 -6.33 10.42
CA ILE A 58 -6.94 -6.05 11.80
C ILE A 58 -5.82 -5.30 12.53
N PRO A 59 -6.05 -4.06 13.00
CA PRO A 59 -5.00 -3.28 13.66
C PRO A 59 -4.61 -3.86 15.03
N GLU A 60 -3.31 -3.94 15.28
CA GLU A 60 -2.73 -4.43 16.54
C GLU A 60 -2.35 -3.28 17.51
N SER A 61 -2.09 -2.08 16.98
CA SER A 61 -1.76 -0.91 17.80
C SER A 61 -2.06 0.42 17.09
N LEU A 62 -2.19 1.49 17.87
CA LEU A 62 -2.48 2.84 17.35
C LEU A 62 -1.43 3.36 16.36
N HIS A 63 -0.16 2.99 16.54
CA HIS A 63 0.95 3.47 15.71
C HIS A 63 1.54 2.38 14.81
N GLN A 64 0.80 1.29 14.59
CA GLN A 64 1.20 0.19 13.71
C GLN A 64 1.59 0.71 12.34
N ARG A 65 2.72 0.20 11.83
CA ARG A 65 3.21 0.53 10.50
C ARG A 65 3.00 -0.63 9.53
N ARG A 66 2.81 -0.27 8.27
CA ARG A 66 2.72 -1.24 7.17
C ARG A 66 3.44 -0.73 5.93
N SER A 67 3.95 -1.68 5.14
CA SER A 67 4.27 -1.44 3.73
C SER A 67 3.01 -1.00 3.01
N PHE A 68 3.15 -0.17 1.97
CA PHE A 68 1.99 0.40 1.31
C PHE A 68 2.21 0.57 -0.19
N PHE A 69 1.37 -0.08 -0.97
CA PHE A 69 1.33 -0.01 -2.43
C PHE A 69 -0.09 0.35 -2.85
N VAL A 70 -0.27 1.48 -3.53
CA VAL A 70 -1.60 1.98 -3.90
C VAL A 70 -1.61 2.62 -5.27
N GLY A 71 -2.65 2.34 -6.06
CA GLY A 71 -2.78 2.90 -7.41
C GLY A 71 -3.68 2.06 -8.31
N ASN A 72 -3.38 2.07 -9.62
CA ASN A 72 -4.08 1.24 -10.60
C ASN A 72 -3.93 -0.26 -10.28
N ASN A 73 -5.02 -1.02 -10.40
CA ASN A 73 -5.09 -2.44 -10.01
C ASN A 73 -3.95 -3.28 -10.59
N HIS A 74 -3.76 -3.23 -11.91
CA HIS A 74 -2.74 -4.03 -12.61
C HIS A 74 -1.32 -3.73 -12.11
N MET A 75 -1.01 -2.46 -11.78
CA MET A 75 0.33 -2.11 -11.28
C MET A 75 0.56 -2.62 -9.86
N VAL A 76 -0.48 -2.61 -9.02
CA VAL A 76 -0.40 -3.17 -7.65
C VAL A 76 -0.30 -4.69 -7.71
N GLU A 77 -1.03 -5.34 -8.62
CA GLU A 77 -0.93 -6.78 -8.88
C GLU A 77 0.46 -7.17 -9.39
N ASP A 78 1.08 -6.38 -10.25
CA ASP A 78 2.47 -6.62 -10.68
C ASP A 78 3.42 -6.61 -9.49
N VAL A 79 3.27 -5.66 -8.56
CA VAL A 79 4.08 -5.61 -7.33
C VAL A 79 3.87 -6.86 -6.48
N GLU A 80 2.61 -7.26 -6.23
CA GLU A 80 2.29 -8.48 -5.48
C GLU A 80 2.91 -9.72 -6.14
N ASN A 81 2.86 -9.80 -7.48
CA ASN A 81 3.45 -10.89 -8.25
C ASN A 81 4.98 -10.94 -8.11
N PHE A 82 5.66 -9.79 -8.16
CA PHE A 82 7.10 -9.72 -7.93
C PHE A 82 7.49 -10.12 -6.51
N ILE A 83 6.76 -9.64 -5.50
CA ILE A 83 6.99 -10.02 -4.09
C ILE A 83 6.80 -11.54 -3.90
N LYS A 84 5.78 -12.12 -4.55
CA LYS A 84 5.52 -13.57 -4.51
C LYS A 84 6.58 -14.39 -5.24
N ALA A 85 7.07 -13.90 -6.38
CA ALA A 85 8.08 -14.59 -7.19
C ALA A 85 9.49 -14.51 -6.59
N PHE A 86 9.79 -13.40 -5.90
CA PHE A 86 11.08 -13.12 -5.29
C PHE A 86 10.90 -12.78 -3.80
N PRO A 87 10.50 -13.76 -2.96
CA PRO A 87 10.37 -13.51 -1.54
C PRO A 87 11.75 -13.17 -0.95
N ASP A 88 11.80 -12.17 -0.07
CA ASP A 88 12.99 -11.89 0.73
C ASP A 88 13.35 -13.14 1.55
N ALA A 89 14.65 -13.49 1.56
CA ALA A 89 15.19 -14.71 2.17
C ALA A 89 15.09 -14.72 3.70
#